data_AF-A0AAP6LEE3-F1
#
_entry.id   AF-A0AAP6LEE3-F1
#
_cell.length_a   1.000
_cell.length_b   1.000
_cell.length_c   1.000
_cell.angle_alpha   90.00
_cell.angle_beta   90.00
_cell.angle_gamma   90.00
#
_symmetry.space_group_name_H-M   'P 1'
#
loop_
_entity.id
_entity.type
_entity.pdbx_description
1 polymer ?
#
loop_
_entity_poly.entity_id
_entity_poly.type
_entity_poly.pdbx_seq_one_letter_code
_entity_poly.pdbx_strand_id
1 'polypeptide(L)'
;MTTPMYFVQHLAGHDERLLALSTDRVDLAHPSVQRIVADLQPLDRIELRGCRFDCAASLLLGLRRRICEAEADACGWRVFDERGVLRCKKLPDDTCVIYPQGADDVARWGPLIAASRVVPDSSRRAI
;
A
#
# COMPACT_ATOMS: atom_id res chain seq x y z
N MET A 1 -14.22 14.15 4.62
CA MET A 1 -14.10 13.21 3.49
C MET A 1 -12.72 12.58 3.55
N THR A 2 -12.61 11.26 3.51
CA THR A 2 -11.32 10.56 3.48
C THR A 2 -10.67 10.73 2.11
N THR A 3 -9.47 11.30 2.08
CA THR A 3 -8.67 11.47 0.87
C THR A 3 -8.37 10.10 0.24
N PRO A 4 -8.52 9.93 -1.09
CA PRO A 4 -8.22 8.67 -1.74
C PRO A 4 -6.78 8.24 -1.50
N MET A 5 -6.56 6.96 -1.26
CA MET A 5 -5.23 6.37 -1.15
C MET A 5 -5.18 5.08 -1.94
N TYR A 6 -4.01 4.76 -2.46
CA TYR A 6 -3.79 3.54 -3.21
C TYR A 6 -2.68 2.72 -2.57
N PHE A 7 -2.95 1.43 -2.39
CA PHE A 7 -1.97 0.46 -1.94
C PHE A 7 -1.73 -0.54 -3.06
N VAL A 8 -0.48 -0.68 -3.48
CA VAL A 8 -0.07 -1.67 -4.46
C VAL A 8 0.70 -2.78 -3.75
N GLN A 9 0.31 -4.02 -4.01
CA GLN A 9 0.97 -5.23 -3.52
C GLN A 9 1.55 -6.01 -4.69
N HIS A 10 2.83 -6.35 -4.58
CA HIS A 10 3.48 -7.29 -5.47
C HIS A 10 2.94 -8.70 -5.22
N LEU A 11 2.61 -9.42 -6.28
CA LEU A 11 2.13 -10.80 -6.18
C LEU A 11 3.24 -11.79 -6.55
N ALA A 12 3.68 -11.76 -7.81
CA ALA A 12 4.79 -12.56 -8.34
C ALA A 12 5.19 -12.04 -9.73
N GLY A 13 6.44 -12.21 -10.15
CA GLY A 13 6.87 -11.83 -11.51
C GLY A 13 6.67 -10.33 -11.77
N HIS A 14 5.85 -9.96 -12.76
CA HIS A 14 5.38 -8.58 -12.94
C HIS A 14 3.87 -8.42 -12.68
N ASP A 15 3.31 -9.27 -11.81
CA ASP A 15 1.93 -9.18 -11.36
C ASP A 15 1.81 -8.32 -10.12
N GLU A 16 0.91 -7.34 -10.19
CA GLU A 16 0.65 -6.39 -9.11
C GLU A 16 -0.85 -6.35 -8.78
N ARG A 17 -1.19 -5.98 -7.54
CA ARG A 17 -2.56 -5.69 -7.14
C ARG A 17 -2.66 -4.26 -6.63
N LEU A 18 -3.49 -3.46 -7.28
CA LEU A 18 -3.80 -2.10 -6.85
C LEU A 18 -5.14 -2.05 -6.11
N LEU A 19 -5.09 -1.51 -4.90
CA LEU A 19 -6.18 -1.40 -3.96
C LEU A 19 -6.49 0.08 -3.73
N ALA A 20 -7.66 0.54 -4.16
CA ALA A 20 -8.13 1.89 -3.84
C ALA A 20 -8.85 1.90 -2.49
N LEU A 21 -8.23 2.51 -1.48
CA LEU A 21 -8.64 2.44 -0.06
C LEU A 21 -9.70 3.49 0.33
N SER A 22 -10.57 3.86 -0.61
CA SER A 22 -11.65 4.82 -0.35
C SER A 22 -12.84 4.67 -1.29
N THR A 23 -12.76 3.73 -2.23
CA THR A 23 -13.74 3.57 -3.31
C THR A 23 -14.15 2.12 -3.43
N ASP A 24 -15.37 1.88 -3.90
CA ASP A 24 -15.88 0.51 -4.14
C ASP A 24 -15.37 -0.06 -5.47
N ARG A 25 -14.92 0.80 -6.38
CA ARG A 25 -14.39 0.44 -7.70
C ARG A 25 -13.16 1.28 -8.04
N VAL A 26 -12.31 0.70 -8.89
CA VAL A 26 -11.14 1.37 -9.45
C VAL A 26 -11.39 1.58 -10.93
N ASP A 27 -11.23 2.81 -11.39
CA ASP A 27 -11.27 3.15 -12.81
C ASP A 27 -9.86 3.32 -13.34
N LEU A 28 -9.48 2.54 -14.35
CA LEU A 28 -8.19 2.66 -15.05
C LEU A 28 -8.04 3.98 -15.80
N ALA A 29 -9.15 4.62 -16.18
CA ALA A 29 -9.11 5.93 -16.82
C ALA A 29 -8.84 7.06 -15.82
N HIS A 30 -8.87 6.80 -14.51
CA HIS A 30 -8.62 7.81 -13.51
C HIS A 30 -7.15 8.29 -13.56
N PRO A 31 -6.86 9.60 -13.63
CA PRO A 31 -5.49 10.10 -13.81
C PRO A 31 -4.49 9.59 -12.77
N SER A 32 -4.89 9.52 -11.50
CA SER A 32 -4.04 8.98 -10.44
C SER A 32 -3.73 7.50 -10.65
N VAL A 33 -4.69 6.71 -11.14
CA VAL A 33 -4.50 5.28 -11.41
C VAL A 33 -3.58 5.09 -12.62
N GLN A 34 -3.76 5.89 -13.68
CA GLN A 34 -2.86 5.88 -14.85
C GLN A 34 -1.42 6.20 -14.45
N ARG A 35 -1.23 7.21 -13.59
CA ARG A 35 0.09 7.57 -13.06
C ARG A 35 0.72 6.42 -12.29
N ILE A 36 -0.04 5.79 -11.38
CA ILE A 36 0.43 4.63 -10.63
C ILE A 36 0.81 3.50 -11.59
N VAL A 37 -0.06 3.13 -12.53
CA VAL A 37 0.19 2.04 -13.48
C VAL A 37 1.42 2.29 -14.35
N ALA A 38 1.69 3.56 -14.72
CA ALA A 38 2.91 3.93 -15.43
C ALA A 38 4.17 3.72 -14.57
N ASP A 39 4.12 4.07 -13.28
CA ASP A 39 5.22 3.86 -12.32
C ASP A 39 5.47 2.37 -12.01
N LEU A 40 4.50 1.49 -12.28
CA LEU A 40 4.61 0.04 -12.06
C LEU A 40 5.25 -0.73 -13.22
N GLN A 41 5.50 -0.10 -14.37
CA GLN A 41 6.02 -0.80 -15.55
C GLN A 41 7.46 -1.32 -15.33
N PRO A 42 7.82 -2.51 -15.86
CA PRO A 42 6.97 -3.41 -16.65
C PRO A 42 5.93 -4.15 -15.80
N LEU A 43 4.76 -4.43 -16.39
CA LEU A 43 3.64 -5.08 -15.74
C LEU A 43 3.01 -6.13 -16.67
N ASP A 44 2.95 -7.38 -16.22
CA ASP A 44 2.28 -8.46 -16.97
C ASP A 44 0.77 -8.43 -16.70
N ARG A 45 0.38 -8.23 -15.43
CA ARG A 45 -1.02 -8.15 -15.01
C ARG A 45 -1.19 -7.22 -13.81
N ILE A 46 -2.31 -6.49 -13.79
CA ILE A 46 -2.76 -5.77 -12.60
C ILE A 46 -4.16 -6.17 -12.16
N GLU A 47 -4.27 -6.64 -10.93
CA GLU A 47 -5.56 -6.80 -10.26
C GLU A 47 -6.01 -5.46 -9.66
N LEU A 48 -7.22 -5.02 -9.97
CA LEU A 48 -7.78 -3.79 -9.41
C LEU A 48 -8.90 -4.13 -8.42
N ARG A 49 -8.82 -3.60 -7.20
CA ARG A 49 -9.92 -3.73 -6.23
C ARG A 49 -10.18 -2.44 -5.47
N GLY A 50 -11.47 -2.16 -5.26
CA GLY A 50 -11.90 -1.12 -4.34
C GLY A 50 -12.00 -1.68 -2.92
N CYS A 51 -11.73 -0.83 -1.93
CA CYS A 51 -12.04 -1.09 -0.53
C CYS A 51 -12.47 0.23 0.12
N ARG A 52 -13.67 0.23 0.70
CA ARG A 52 -14.24 1.40 1.34
C ARG A 52 -14.11 1.31 2.86
N PHE A 53 -13.85 2.45 3.47
CA PHE A 53 -13.77 2.61 4.92
C PHE A 53 -14.69 3.75 5.35
N ASP A 54 -15.39 3.57 6.47
CA ASP A 54 -16.38 4.53 6.94
C ASP A 54 -15.76 5.78 7.57
N CYS A 55 -14.49 5.70 8.01
CA CYS A 55 -13.77 6.81 8.61
C CYS A 55 -12.26 6.70 8.41
N ALA A 56 -11.55 7.80 8.69
CA ALA A 56 -10.09 7.86 8.58
C ALA A 56 -9.38 6.84 9.49
N ALA A 57 -9.87 6.61 10.70
CA ALA A 57 -9.28 5.64 11.62
C ALA A 57 -9.37 4.20 11.07
N SER A 58 -10.52 3.80 10.52
CA SER A 58 -10.71 2.49 9.90
C SER A 58 -9.85 2.32 8.64
N LEU A 59 -9.70 3.38 7.85
CA LEU A 59 -8.79 3.39 6.70
C LEU A 59 -7.35 3.13 7.15
N LEU A 60 -6.87 3.86 8.16
CA LEU A 60 -5.52 3.70 8.68
C LEU A 60 -5.28 2.29 9.24
N LEU A 61 -6.25 1.73 9.97
CA LEU A 61 -6.18 0.36 10.45
C LEU A 61 -6.16 -0.65 9.30
N GLY A 62 -6.98 -0.44 8.27
CA GLY A 62 -7.01 -1.25 7.06
C GLY A 62 -5.68 -1.22 6.31
N LEU A 63 -5.11 -0.03 6.10
CA LEU A 63 -3.79 0.16 5.49
C LEU A 63 -2.71 -0.58 6.29
N ARG A 64 -2.68 -0.39 7.62
CA ARG A 64 -1.74 -1.08 8.51
C ARG A 64 -1.84 -2.60 8.35
N ARG A 65 -3.05 -3.13 8.35
CA ARG A 65 -3.29 -4.57 8.18
C ARG A 65 -2.75 -5.08 6.84
N ARG A 66 -3.00 -4.36 5.74
CA ARG A 66 -2.50 -4.75 4.41
C ARG A 66 -0.98 -4.72 4.33
N ILE A 67 -0.33 -3.74 4.98
CA ILE A 67 1.13 -3.71 5.09
C ILE A 67 1.62 -4.94 5.87
N CYS A 68 1.02 -5.24 7.02
CA CYS A 68 1.42 -6.41 7.83
C CYS A 68 1.26 -7.73 7.06
N GLU A 69 0.15 -7.88 6.33
CA GLU A 69 -0.11 -9.05 5.47
C GLU A 69 0.95 -9.16 4.36
N ALA A 70 1.22 -8.07 3.64
CA ALA A 70 2.27 -8.07 2.61
C ALA A 70 3.67 -8.34 3.18
N GLU A 71 4.00 -7.82 4.36
CA GLU A 71 5.28 -8.09 5.02
C GLU A 71 5.39 -9.54 5.50
N ALA A 72 4.31 -10.13 6.01
CA ALA A 72 4.27 -11.54 6.41
C ALA A 72 4.44 -12.48 5.22
N ASP A 73 3.88 -12.12 4.07
CA ASP A 73 4.00 -12.87 2.82
C ASP A 73 5.32 -12.61 2.06
N ALA A 74 6.21 -11.77 2.62
CA ALA A 74 7.44 -11.30 1.96
C ALA A 74 7.19 -10.65 0.57
N CYS A 75 6.01 -10.05 0.40
CA CYS A 75 5.64 -9.31 -0.80
C CYS A 75 6.14 -7.86 -0.72
N GLY A 76 6.63 -7.35 -1.84
CA GLY A 76 6.82 -5.91 -2.01
C GLY A 76 5.48 -5.17 -1.98
N TRP A 77 5.50 -3.92 -1.52
CA TRP A 77 4.33 -3.06 -1.49
C TRP A 77 4.71 -1.59 -1.66
N ARG A 78 3.75 -0.80 -2.15
CA ARG A 78 3.89 0.63 -2.43
C ARG A 78 2.61 1.35 -2.02
N VAL A 79 2.73 2.53 -1.40
CA VAL A 79 1.60 3.38 -1.04
C VAL A 79 1.67 4.67 -1.82
N PHE A 80 0.55 5.06 -2.43
CA PHE A 80 0.39 6.29 -3.19
C PHE A 80 -0.73 7.13 -2.58
N ASP A 81 -0.58 8.45 -2.68
CA ASP A 81 -1.62 9.40 -2.29
C ASP A 81 -2.75 9.52 -3.33
N GLU A 82 -3.68 10.45 -3.12
CA GLU A 82 -4.83 10.63 -4.01
C GLU A 82 -4.45 11.07 -5.43
N ARG A 83 -3.26 11.63 -5.60
CA ARG A 83 -2.73 12.12 -6.87
C ARG A 83 -1.93 11.05 -7.60
N GLY A 84 -1.83 9.86 -7.03
CA GLY A 84 -1.00 8.78 -7.55
C GLY A 84 0.49 9.04 -7.36
N VAL A 85 0.87 9.89 -6.40
CA VAL A 85 2.27 10.14 -6.08
C VAL A 85 2.70 9.11 -5.04
N LEU A 86 3.82 8.43 -5.31
CA LEU A 86 4.41 7.47 -4.38
C LEU A 86 4.74 8.18 -3.05
N ARG A 87 4.38 7.57 -1.93
CA ARG A 87 4.59 8.10 -0.56
C ARG A 87 5.49 7.22 0.28
N CYS A 88 5.48 5.91 0.02
CA CYS A 88 6.45 4.98 0.60
C CYS A 88 6.40 3.65 -0.13
N LYS A 89 7.47 2.86 -0.02
CA LYS A 89 7.55 1.52 -0.59
C LYS A 89 8.48 0.61 0.20
N LYS A 90 8.31 -0.69 0.00
CA LYS A 90 9.29 -1.74 0.26
C LYS A 90 9.24 -2.70 -0.91
N LEU A 91 10.35 -2.98 -1.58
CA LEU A 91 10.39 -3.98 -2.64
C LEU A 91 10.55 -5.40 -2.06
N PRO A 92 10.24 -6.47 -2.82
CA PRO A 92 10.32 -7.85 -2.31
C PRO A 92 11.72 -8.23 -1.79
N ASP A 93 12.77 -7.62 -2.33
CA ASP A 93 14.18 -7.82 -1.98
C ASP A 93 14.73 -6.80 -0.96
N ASP A 94 13.95 -5.78 -0.60
CA ASP A 94 14.36 -4.75 0.35
C ASP A 94 14.11 -5.17 1.80
N THR A 95 15.11 -4.94 2.67
CA THR A 95 14.96 -5.10 4.13
C THR A 95 14.40 -3.86 4.82
N CYS A 96 14.33 -2.73 4.12
CA CYS A 96 13.90 -1.45 4.67
C CYS A 96 12.75 -0.82 3.87
N VAL A 97 12.15 0.24 4.43
CA VAL A 97 11.06 0.98 3.82
C VAL A 97 11.65 2.29 3.35
N ILE A 98 11.37 2.63 2.12
CA ILE A 98 11.87 3.82 1.44
C ILE A 98 10.75 4.85 1.41
N TYR A 99 11.08 6.08 1.80
CA TYR A 99 10.22 7.25 1.67
C TYR A 99 10.75 8.13 0.53
N PRO A 100 9.91 8.52 -0.45
CA PRO A 100 10.27 9.52 -1.43
C PRO A 100 10.52 10.87 -0.73
N GLN A 101 11.38 11.70 -1.34
CA GLN A 101 11.82 12.96 -0.73
C GLN A 101 10.66 13.95 -0.60
N GLY A 102 10.30 14.30 0.64
CA GLY A 102 9.27 15.28 1.02
C GLY A 102 9.03 15.25 2.54
N ALA A 103 9.24 16.37 3.23
CA ALA A 103 9.23 16.41 4.70
C ALA A 103 7.84 16.11 5.32
N ASP A 104 6.76 16.43 4.60
CA ASP A 104 5.38 16.24 5.07
C ASP A 104 4.96 14.76 5.10
N ASP A 105 5.66 13.91 4.36
CA ASP A 105 5.25 12.52 4.15
C ASP A 105 5.76 11.62 5.25
N VAL A 106 7.02 11.80 5.65
CA VAL A 106 7.64 11.01 6.72
C VAL A 106 6.98 11.30 8.06
N ALA A 107 6.68 12.57 8.37
CA ALA A 107 6.01 12.94 9.62
C ALA A 107 4.58 12.36 9.72
N ARG A 108 3.87 12.29 8.58
CA ARG A 108 2.48 11.80 8.52
C ARG A 108 2.40 10.27 8.46
N TRP A 109 3.26 9.62 7.69
CA TRP A 109 3.18 8.17 7.40
C TRP A 109 4.19 7.34 8.18
N GLY A 110 5.33 7.91 8.55
CA GLY A 110 6.41 7.24 9.27
C GLY A 110 5.94 6.52 10.53
N PRO A 111 5.17 7.16 11.43
CA PRO A 111 4.64 6.50 12.61
C PRO A 111 3.67 5.35 12.30
N LEU A 112 2.85 5.49 11.25
CA LEU A 112 1.86 4.48 10.85
C LEU A 112 2.52 3.21 10.29
N ILE A 113 3.57 3.39 9.49
CA ILE A 113 4.33 2.29 8.88
C ILE A 113 5.31 1.69 9.90
N ALA A 114 5.92 2.51 10.76
CA ALA A 114 6.71 1.98 11.88
C ALA A 114 5.85 1.09 12.79
N ALA A 115 4.59 1.48 13.03
CA ALA A 115 3.65 0.67 13.80
C ALA A 115 3.18 -0.61 13.08
N SER A 116 3.29 -0.72 11.75
CA SER A 116 3.00 -1.98 11.03
C SER A 116 4.12 -3.01 11.21
N ARG A 117 5.37 -2.55 11.27
CA ARG A 117 6.55 -3.41 11.50
C ARG A 117 6.58 -4.05 12.88
N VAL A 118 5.96 -3.40 13.87
CA VAL A 118 5.84 -3.93 15.23
C VAL A 118 4.61 -4.85 15.32
N VAL A 119 4.70 -6.04 14.72
CA VAL A 119 3.95 -7.23 15.16
C VAL A 119 4.75 -8.49 14.80
N PRO A 120 5.56 -9.04 15.72
CA PRO A 120 5.63 -10.47 15.90
C PRO A 120 4.62 -10.82 17.00
N ASP A 121 3.41 -11.23 16.62
CA ASP A 121 2.61 -11.99 17.58
C ASP A 121 3.20 -13.39 17.64
N SER A 122 4.19 -13.55 18.52
CA SER A 122 4.84 -14.81 18.87
C SER A 122 3.86 -15.85 19.45
N SER A 123 2.58 -15.52 19.62
CA SER A 123 1.61 -16.31 20.38
C SER A 123 0.89 -17.40 19.57
N ARG A 124 1.28 -17.68 18.32
CA ARG A 124 0.73 -18.80 17.52
C ARG A 124 1.73 -19.89 17.11
N ARG A 125 2.75 -20.14 17.94
CA ARG A 125 3.51 -21.41 17.90
C ARG A 125 3.46 -22.13 19.25
N ALA A 126 2.31 -22.72 19.51
CA ALA A 126 2.07 -23.91 20.33
C ALA A 126 0.59 -24.24 20.02
N ILE A 127 0.19 -25.41 19.52
CA ILE A 127 0.57 -26.80 19.78
C ILE A 127 0.39 -27.58 18.47
#